data_AF-K1SLH4-F1
#
_entry.id   AF-K1SLH4-F1
#
_cell.length_a   1.000
_cell.length_b   1.000
_cell.length_c   1.000
_cell.angle_alpha   90.00
_cell.angle_beta   90.00
_cell.angle_gamma   90.00
#
_symmetry.space_group_name_H-M   'P 1'
#
loop_
_entity.id
_entity.type
_entity.pdbx_description
1 polymer ?
#
loop_
_entity_poly.entity_id
_entity_poly.type
_entity_poly.pdbx_seq_one_letter_code
_entity_poly.pdbx_strand_id
1 'polypeptide(L)'
;MILAPNTNIIADWKERIENDLQPLQDRIDIKTYSYAVRHYHEKTRDYYSYIVVDEAHHAVAPMLKRVIQYYAPEFLVGLTATDQRPDKKRLEEIFGNYTTELSLKDAMEKGVVARANVYRIETNIDLSHVRFNGKDYVNADLEKSVRVTSRNELIVNVLKDYFTEGDAGKRQGIIFCINKAHTKEMARLLNAAGISAQDYSGDTKHPEKVMQEFKEHKIRFLCACDMISEGWDYPELGILVMARPTLSKVLYLQQIGRGLRRTSIKKNVFVIDVVDEYGAMVR
;
A
#
# COMPACT_ATOMS: atom_id res chain seq x y z
N MET A 1 1.10 -0.26 -25.44
CA MET A 1 0.41 -1.16 -24.51
C MET A 1 0.80 -0.83 -23.08
N ILE A 2 -0.17 -0.81 -22.18
CA ILE A 2 0.02 -0.69 -20.74
C ILE A 2 -0.46 -2.00 -20.09
N LEU A 3 0.41 -2.64 -19.32
CA LEU A 3 0.14 -3.86 -18.59
C LEU A 3 -0.01 -3.55 -17.10
N ALA A 4 -1.14 -3.95 -16.51
CA ALA A 4 -1.45 -3.75 -15.11
C ALA A 4 -1.86 -5.07 -14.42
N PRO A 5 -1.67 -5.22 -13.11
CA PRO A 5 -2.00 -6.47 -12.41
C PRO A 5 -3.51 -6.75 -12.32
N ASN A 6 -4.37 -5.73 -12.29
CA ASN A 6 -5.81 -5.88 -12.10
C ASN A 6 -6.61 -4.72 -12.73
N THR A 7 -7.94 -4.84 -12.69
CA THR A 7 -8.89 -3.91 -13.30
C THR A 7 -8.95 -2.54 -12.62
N ASN A 8 -8.58 -2.44 -11.35
CA ASN A 8 -8.63 -1.17 -10.62
C ASN A 8 -7.50 -0.25 -11.06
N ILE A 9 -6.29 -0.80 -11.22
CA ILE A 9 -5.16 -0.05 -11.81
C ILE A 9 -5.47 0.33 -13.27
N ILE A 10 -6.16 -0.54 -14.02
CA ILE A 10 -6.63 -0.16 -15.37
C ILE A 10 -7.57 1.04 -15.33
N ALA A 11 -8.48 1.11 -14.36
CA ALA A 11 -9.39 2.25 -14.23
C ALA A 11 -8.62 3.55 -13.94
N ASP A 12 -7.63 3.52 -13.05
CA ASP A 12 -6.75 4.68 -12.76
C ASP A 12 -5.97 5.10 -14.02
N TRP A 13 -5.42 4.17 -14.80
CA TRP A 13 -4.76 4.49 -16.07
C TRP A 13 -5.70 5.10 -17.09
N LYS A 14 -6.94 4.61 -17.19
CA LYS A 14 -7.94 5.18 -18.10
C LYS A 14 -8.26 6.62 -17.75
N GLU A 15 -8.48 6.90 -16.46
CA GLU A 15 -8.73 8.26 -15.99
C GLU A 15 -7.55 9.20 -16.30
N ARG A 16 -6.31 8.76 -16.03
CA ARG A 16 -5.10 9.54 -16.38
C ARG A 16 -4.98 9.79 -17.87
N ILE A 17 -5.25 8.78 -18.70
CA ILE A 17 -5.18 8.92 -20.17
C ILE A 17 -6.25 9.87 -20.67
N GLU A 18 -7.47 9.79 -20.13
CA GLU A 18 -8.56 10.69 -20.49
C GLU A 18 -8.23 12.14 -20.12
N ASN A 19 -7.62 12.37 -18.96
CA ASN A 19 -7.26 13.70 -18.47
C ASN A 19 -6.03 14.30 -19.18
N ASP A 20 -4.97 13.51 -19.37
CA ASP A 20 -3.65 14.02 -19.76
C ASP A 20 -3.23 13.62 -21.19
N LEU A 21 -3.81 12.55 -21.76
CA LEU A 21 -3.38 11.95 -23.03
C LEU A 21 -4.55 11.67 -24.00
N GLN A 22 -5.64 12.43 -23.87
CA GLN A 22 -6.88 12.23 -24.64
C GLN A 22 -6.65 12.00 -26.16
N PRO A 23 -5.77 12.73 -26.87
CA PRO A 23 -5.56 12.52 -28.31
C PRO A 23 -4.97 11.16 -28.69
N LEU A 24 -4.41 10.42 -27.73
CA LEU A 24 -3.76 9.12 -27.94
C LEU A 24 -4.60 7.95 -27.43
N GLN A 25 -5.77 8.19 -26.83
CA GLN A 25 -6.57 7.17 -26.15
C GLN A 25 -6.85 5.95 -27.03
N ASP A 26 -7.25 6.16 -28.29
CA ASP A 26 -7.55 5.08 -29.25
C ASP A 26 -6.32 4.27 -29.68
N ARG A 27 -5.11 4.76 -29.37
CA ARG A 27 -3.84 4.11 -29.69
C ARG A 27 -3.23 3.39 -28.48
N ILE A 28 -3.89 3.45 -27.32
CA ILE A 28 -3.38 2.89 -26.06
C ILE A 28 -4.22 1.68 -25.63
N ASP A 29 -3.67 0.49 -25.84
CA ASP A 29 -4.21 -0.74 -25.25
C ASP A 29 -3.79 -0.85 -23.77
N ILE A 30 -4.76 -0.90 -22.86
CA ILE A 30 -4.56 -1.17 -21.42
C ILE A 30 -5.11 -2.54 -21.10
N LYS A 31 -4.27 -3.48 -20.66
CA LYS A 31 -4.63 -4.89 -20.44
C LYS A 31 -4.17 -5.38 -19.07
N THR A 32 -4.93 -6.30 -18.48
CA THR A 32 -4.47 -6.98 -17.27
C THR A 32 -3.38 -7.99 -17.64
N TYR A 33 -2.50 -8.33 -16.69
CA TYR A 33 -1.54 -9.42 -16.88
C TYR A 33 -2.24 -10.73 -17.28
N SER A 34 -3.32 -11.09 -16.58
CA SER A 34 -4.10 -12.31 -16.85
C SER A 34 -4.72 -12.33 -18.26
N TYR A 35 -5.14 -11.17 -18.76
CA TYR A 35 -5.60 -11.06 -20.15
C TYR A 35 -4.43 -11.20 -21.11
N ALA A 36 -3.36 -10.44 -20.92
CA ALA A 36 -2.21 -10.46 -21.82
C ALA A 36 -1.59 -11.87 -21.93
N VAL A 37 -1.46 -12.60 -20.82
CA VAL A 37 -0.98 -13.99 -20.79
C VAL A 37 -1.77 -14.93 -21.70
N ARG A 38 -3.08 -14.71 -21.84
CA ARG A 38 -3.95 -15.54 -22.68
C ARG A 38 -4.00 -15.10 -24.15
N HIS A 39 -3.76 -13.82 -24.41
CA HIS A 39 -4.09 -13.18 -25.70
C HIS A 39 -2.91 -12.54 -26.42
N TYR A 40 -1.68 -12.60 -25.88
CA TYR A 40 -0.52 -11.91 -26.47
C TYR A 40 -0.12 -12.37 -27.88
N HIS A 41 -0.64 -13.51 -28.36
CA HIS A 41 -0.42 -13.98 -29.72
C HIS A 41 -1.39 -13.40 -30.76
N GLU A 42 -2.43 -12.66 -30.33
CA GLU A 42 -3.41 -12.05 -31.24
C GLU A 42 -2.84 -10.89 -32.07
N LYS A 43 -1.72 -10.32 -31.62
CA LYS A 43 -1.00 -9.23 -32.29
C LYS A 43 0.40 -9.71 -32.67
N THR A 44 0.96 -9.15 -33.74
CA THR A 44 2.33 -9.45 -34.14
C THR A 44 3.34 -8.88 -33.15
N ARG A 45 4.57 -9.39 -33.20
CA ARG A 45 5.63 -9.01 -32.26
C ARG A 45 5.98 -7.53 -32.31
N ASP A 46 5.85 -6.91 -33.46
CA ASP A 46 6.15 -5.50 -33.79
C ASP A 46 4.94 -4.56 -33.64
N TYR A 47 3.77 -5.09 -33.26
CA TYR A 47 2.54 -4.30 -33.20
C TYR A 47 2.59 -3.14 -32.20
N TYR A 48 3.30 -3.31 -31.08
CA TYR A 48 3.42 -2.30 -30.03
C TYR A 48 4.80 -1.63 -30.05
N SER A 49 4.85 -0.34 -30.39
CA SER A 49 6.09 0.45 -30.28
C SER A 49 6.48 0.75 -28.82
N TYR A 50 5.51 0.86 -27.91
CA TYR A 50 5.73 1.17 -26.50
C TYR A 50 5.03 0.15 -25.60
N ILE A 51 5.75 -0.37 -24.61
CA ILE A 51 5.20 -1.21 -23.54
C ILE A 51 5.55 -0.60 -22.18
N VAL A 52 4.51 -0.31 -21.41
CA VAL A 52 4.61 0.06 -20.00
C VAL A 52 4.11 -1.11 -19.16
N VAL A 53 4.91 -1.53 -18.17
CA VAL A 53 4.53 -2.54 -17.20
C VAL A 53 4.41 -1.88 -15.83
N ASP A 54 3.19 -1.64 -15.39
CA ASP A 54 2.93 -1.12 -14.05
C ASP A 54 3.03 -2.25 -13.03
N GLU A 55 3.44 -1.95 -11.80
CA GLU A 55 3.86 -2.92 -10.79
C GLU A 55 4.84 -3.96 -11.36
N ALA A 56 5.88 -3.49 -12.05
CA ALA A 56 6.84 -4.27 -12.81
C ALA A 56 7.53 -5.39 -12.00
N HIS A 57 7.52 -5.34 -10.68
CA HIS A 57 7.90 -6.50 -9.88
C HIS A 57 7.05 -7.75 -10.27
N HIS A 58 5.82 -7.61 -10.73
CA HIS A 58 5.07 -8.58 -11.54
C HIS A 58 5.88 -9.41 -12.55
N ALA A 59 6.74 -8.75 -13.32
CA ALA A 59 7.25 -9.21 -14.61
C ALA A 59 8.06 -10.52 -14.57
N VAL A 60 8.70 -10.84 -13.44
CA VAL A 60 9.52 -12.06 -13.29
C VAL A 60 8.70 -13.35 -13.30
N ALA A 61 7.38 -13.24 -13.10
CA ALA A 61 6.48 -14.39 -13.23
C ALA A 61 6.65 -15.01 -14.64
N PRO A 62 6.91 -16.33 -14.77
CA PRO A 62 7.29 -16.93 -16.06
C PRO A 62 6.34 -16.61 -17.21
N MET A 63 5.03 -16.58 -16.93
CA MET A 63 4.01 -16.26 -17.93
C MET A 63 4.06 -14.80 -18.36
N LEU A 64 4.24 -13.86 -17.43
CA LEU A 64 4.31 -12.44 -17.76
C LEU A 64 5.62 -12.11 -18.47
N LYS A 65 6.74 -12.71 -18.04
CA LYS A 65 8.03 -12.64 -18.75
C LYS A 65 7.88 -13.07 -20.21
N ARG A 66 7.19 -14.19 -20.47
CA ARG A 66 6.94 -14.70 -21.82
C ARG A 66 6.11 -13.73 -22.68
N VAL A 67 5.12 -13.07 -22.10
CA VAL A 67 4.33 -12.03 -22.80
C VAL A 67 5.22 -10.85 -23.18
N ILE A 68 5.99 -10.32 -22.23
CA ILE A 68 6.84 -9.14 -22.47
C ILE A 68 7.90 -9.46 -23.54
N GLN A 69 8.54 -10.63 -23.46
CA GLN A 69 9.59 -11.05 -24.40
C GLN A 69 9.08 -11.46 -25.80
N TYR A 70 7.77 -11.70 -25.95
CA TYR A 70 7.19 -11.98 -27.26
C TYR A 70 7.25 -10.73 -28.16
N TYR A 71 6.90 -9.58 -27.61
CA TYR A 71 6.91 -8.32 -28.33
C TYR A 71 8.33 -7.76 -28.49
N ALA A 72 8.54 -6.95 -29.52
CA ALA A 72 9.79 -6.24 -29.81
C ALA A 72 9.52 -4.72 -29.88
N PRO A 73 9.16 -4.09 -28.75
CA PRO A 73 8.87 -2.66 -28.74
C PRO A 73 10.14 -1.82 -28.93
N GLU A 74 9.98 -0.63 -29.48
CA GLU A 74 11.02 0.41 -29.50
C GLU A 74 11.36 0.90 -28.10
N PHE A 75 10.37 0.87 -27.18
CA PHE A 75 10.55 1.30 -25.80
C PHE A 75 9.80 0.37 -24.81
N LEU A 76 10.51 -0.08 -23.77
CA LEU A 76 9.98 -0.90 -22.69
C LEU A 76 10.34 -0.26 -21.34
N VAL A 77 9.34 -0.01 -20.50
CA VAL A 77 9.54 0.53 -19.15
C VAL A 77 8.75 -0.27 -18.12
N GLY A 78 9.39 -0.53 -16.99
CA GLY A 78 8.77 -1.11 -15.80
C GLY A 78 8.65 -0.06 -14.71
N LEU A 79 7.45 0.14 -14.18
CA LEU A 79 7.18 1.04 -13.04
C LEU A 79 6.99 0.19 -11.79
N THR A 80 7.76 0.44 -10.73
CA THR A 80 7.51 -0.21 -9.45
C THR A 80 8.02 0.65 -8.30
N ALA A 81 7.28 0.66 -7.19
CA ALA A 81 7.71 1.30 -5.95
C ALA A 81 8.69 0.44 -5.14
N THR A 82 8.90 -0.83 -5.53
CA THR A 82 9.72 -1.79 -4.78
C THR A 82 10.60 -2.63 -5.71
N ASP A 83 11.88 -2.30 -5.74
CA ASP A 83 12.96 -3.00 -6.41
C ASP A 83 13.42 -4.26 -5.63
N GLN A 84 13.35 -4.22 -4.30
CA GLN A 84 13.92 -5.26 -3.45
C GLN A 84 12.99 -6.45 -3.26
N ARG A 85 13.35 -7.57 -3.90
CA ARG A 85 12.81 -8.90 -3.56
C ARG A 85 13.86 -9.85 -3.01
N PRO A 86 13.47 -10.78 -2.12
CA PRO A 86 14.39 -11.77 -1.56
C PRO A 86 15.02 -12.69 -2.61
N ASP A 87 14.35 -12.90 -3.75
CA ASP A 87 14.73 -13.89 -4.75
C ASP A 87 15.73 -13.37 -5.79
N LYS A 88 16.09 -12.06 -5.77
CA LYS A 88 17.06 -11.43 -6.67
C LYS A 88 16.92 -11.83 -8.15
N LYS A 89 15.75 -12.30 -8.60
CA LYS A 89 15.49 -12.56 -10.02
C LYS A 89 15.43 -11.21 -10.69
N ARG A 90 16.52 -10.91 -11.38
CA ARG A 90 16.89 -9.59 -11.82
C ARG A 90 15.87 -9.14 -12.84
N LEU A 91 15.03 -8.18 -12.45
CA LEU A 91 14.14 -7.46 -13.36
C LEU A 91 14.96 -6.91 -14.57
N GLU A 92 16.29 -6.81 -14.42
CA GLU A 92 17.26 -6.49 -15.46
C GLU A 92 17.25 -7.48 -16.64
N GLU A 93 16.92 -8.75 -16.39
CA GLU A 93 16.75 -9.73 -17.47
C GLU A 93 15.57 -9.40 -18.39
N ILE A 94 14.62 -8.60 -17.90
CA ILE A 94 13.39 -8.24 -18.62
C ILE A 94 13.47 -6.81 -19.15
N PHE A 95 13.95 -5.88 -18.32
CA PHE A 95 13.94 -4.45 -18.61
C PHE A 95 15.32 -3.87 -18.98
N GLY A 96 16.40 -4.66 -18.87
CA GLY A 96 17.76 -4.17 -19.07
C GLY A 96 18.28 -3.33 -17.88
N ASN A 97 19.16 -2.37 -18.15
CA ASN A 97 19.72 -1.51 -17.10
C ASN A 97 18.70 -0.45 -16.64
N TYR A 98 18.60 -0.19 -15.34
CA TYR A 98 17.76 0.90 -14.81
C TYR A 98 18.49 2.23 -14.90
N THR A 99 17.81 3.24 -15.43
CA THR A 99 18.41 4.56 -15.61
C THR A 99 18.11 5.54 -14.47
N THR A 100 17.16 5.23 -13.58
CA THR A 100 16.73 6.17 -12.54
C THR A 100 16.09 5.47 -11.33
N GLU A 101 16.70 5.61 -10.16
CA GLU A 101 16.05 5.40 -8.87
C GLU A 101 15.66 6.76 -8.28
N LEU A 102 14.40 6.92 -7.86
CA LEU A 102 13.98 8.02 -7.01
C LEU A 102 13.63 7.41 -5.65
N SER A 103 14.53 7.55 -4.67
CA SER A 103 14.24 7.03 -3.34
C SER A 103 13.07 7.80 -2.72
N LEU A 104 12.35 7.17 -1.79
CA LEU A 104 11.27 7.82 -1.07
C LEU A 104 11.73 9.08 -0.33
N LYS A 105 12.96 9.04 0.20
CA LYS A 105 13.63 10.17 0.82
C LYS A 105 13.83 11.30 -0.19
N ASP A 106 14.39 11.01 -1.35
CA ASP A 106 14.61 12.02 -2.40
C ASP A 106 13.27 12.60 -2.89
N ALA A 107 12.23 11.77 -3.01
CA ALA A 107 10.89 12.22 -3.38
C ALA A 107 10.30 13.19 -2.35
N MET A 108 10.51 12.94 -1.04
CA MET A 108 10.10 13.85 0.03
C MET A 108 10.91 15.15 0.04
N GLU A 109 12.23 15.06 -0.16
CA GLU A 109 13.14 16.22 -0.18
C GLU A 109 12.87 17.14 -1.38
N LYS A 110 12.60 16.55 -2.55
CA LYS A 110 12.18 17.28 -3.77
C LYS A 110 10.73 17.74 -3.72
N GLY A 111 9.98 17.38 -2.68
CA GLY A 111 8.57 17.72 -2.51
C GLY A 111 7.65 17.04 -3.52
N VAL A 112 8.09 15.99 -4.22
CA VAL A 112 7.25 15.19 -5.12
C VAL A 112 6.12 14.51 -4.33
N VAL A 113 6.42 14.09 -3.10
CA VAL A 113 5.46 13.52 -2.14
C VAL A 113 5.42 14.34 -0.84
N ALA A 114 4.38 14.14 -0.03
CA ALA A 114 4.27 14.73 1.30
C ALA A 114 5.38 14.20 2.23
N ARG A 115 5.79 14.99 3.23
CA ARG A 115 6.77 14.55 4.23
C ARG A 115 6.12 13.56 5.22
N ALA A 116 6.88 12.55 5.66
CA ALA A 116 6.47 11.67 6.75
C ALA A 116 7.06 12.13 8.08
N ASN A 117 6.21 12.35 9.08
CA ASN A 117 6.61 12.55 10.47
C ASN A 117 6.44 11.20 11.18
N VAL A 118 7.53 10.48 11.39
CA VAL A 118 7.50 9.13 11.95
C VAL A 118 7.74 9.17 13.46
N TYR A 119 6.83 8.59 14.22
CA TYR A 119 6.92 8.40 15.67
C TYR A 119 6.90 6.90 15.97
N ARG A 120 7.87 6.42 16.74
CA ARG A 120 7.93 5.03 17.18
C ARG A 120 7.32 4.89 18.56
N ILE A 121 6.46 3.89 18.71
CA ILE A 121 5.94 3.45 20.01
C ILE A 121 6.55 2.07 20.25
N GLU A 122 7.38 1.96 21.28
CA GLU A 122 7.93 0.68 21.69
C GLU A 122 6.95 -0.04 22.63
N THR A 123 6.76 -1.34 22.40
CA THR A 123 5.93 -2.20 23.24
C THR A 123 6.79 -3.28 23.88
N ASN A 124 6.28 -3.89 24.94
CA ASN A 124 6.91 -5.03 25.61
C ASN A 124 6.44 -6.40 25.06
N ILE A 125 5.89 -6.44 23.84
CA ILE A 125 5.46 -7.68 23.21
C ILE A 125 6.68 -8.39 22.62
N ASP A 126 6.95 -9.60 23.09
CA ASP A 126 7.98 -10.46 22.52
C ASP A 126 7.42 -11.27 21.33
N LEU A 127 8.00 -11.03 20.14
CA LEU A 127 7.67 -11.74 18.91
C LEU A 127 8.65 -12.88 18.58
N SER A 128 9.61 -13.20 19.45
CA SER A 128 10.64 -14.23 19.23
C SER A 128 10.08 -15.62 18.92
N HIS A 129 8.89 -15.93 19.43
CA HIS A 129 8.22 -17.21 19.24
C HIS A 129 7.27 -17.26 18.03
N VAL A 130 7.08 -16.14 17.31
CA VAL A 130 6.17 -16.05 16.17
C VAL A 130 6.85 -16.63 14.92
N ARG A 131 6.22 -17.61 14.28
CA ARG A 131 6.80 -18.24 13.09
C ARG A 131 6.85 -17.28 11.91
N PHE A 132 7.89 -17.45 11.09
CA PHE A 132 8.13 -16.73 9.85
C PHE A 132 7.95 -17.65 8.65
N ASN A 133 7.26 -17.19 7.61
CA ASN A 133 6.98 -18.00 6.41
C ASN A 133 7.96 -17.74 5.25
N GLY A 134 9.09 -17.08 5.51
CA GLY A 134 10.05 -16.66 4.48
C GLY A 134 9.80 -15.25 3.92
N LYS A 135 8.63 -14.66 4.16
CA LYS A 135 8.25 -13.32 3.67
C LYS A 135 7.75 -12.37 4.77
N ASP A 136 6.91 -12.87 5.67
CA ASP A 136 6.37 -12.12 6.80
C ASP A 136 6.03 -13.08 7.96
N TYR A 137 5.61 -12.54 9.09
CA TYR A 137 5.08 -13.34 10.19
C TYR A 137 3.80 -14.09 9.80
N VAL A 138 3.61 -15.27 10.38
CA VAL A 138 2.37 -16.03 10.24
C VAL A 138 1.27 -15.32 11.03
N ASN A 139 0.27 -14.77 10.33
CA ASN A 139 -0.83 -13.99 10.95
C ASN A 139 -1.54 -14.72 12.10
N ALA A 140 -1.70 -16.05 12.02
CA ALA A 140 -2.35 -16.85 13.07
C ALA A 140 -1.56 -16.89 14.38
N ASP A 141 -0.23 -16.79 14.30
CA ASP A 141 0.66 -16.76 15.46
C ASP A 141 0.75 -15.33 16.01
N LEU A 142 0.81 -14.32 15.12
CA LEU A 142 0.71 -12.90 15.50
C LEU A 142 -0.54 -12.61 16.31
N GLU A 143 -1.69 -13.18 15.94
CA GLU A 143 -2.92 -12.96 16.68
C GLU A 143 -2.78 -13.38 18.15
N LYS A 144 -2.12 -14.50 18.45
CA LYS A 144 -1.94 -14.98 19.82
C LYS A 144 -1.01 -14.08 20.63
N SER A 145 0.05 -13.58 20.01
CA SER A 145 1.04 -12.72 20.68
C SER A 145 0.62 -11.26 20.79
N VAL A 146 -0.19 -10.75 19.85
CA VAL A 146 -0.55 -9.32 19.76
C VAL A 146 -1.93 -9.01 20.34
N ARG A 147 -2.78 -9.99 20.63
CA ARG A 147 -4.05 -9.80 21.37
C ARG A 147 -3.85 -9.46 22.86
N VAL A 148 -2.74 -8.84 23.20
CA VAL A 148 -2.51 -8.28 24.53
C VAL A 148 -3.19 -6.92 24.57
N THR A 149 -4.21 -6.80 25.44
CA THR A 149 -5.01 -5.59 25.59
C THR A 149 -4.16 -4.33 25.79
N SER A 150 -3.05 -4.44 26.53
CA SER A 150 -2.16 -3.30 26.83
C SER A 150 -1.55 -2.64 25.59
N ARG A 151 -1.25 -3.40 24.52
CA ARG A 151 -0.69 -2.83 23.28
C ARG A 151 -1.72 -2.00 22.53
N ASN A 152 -2.96 -2.49 22.45
CA ASN A 152 -4.03 -1.76 21.80
C ASN A 152 -4.43 -0.53 22.61
N GLU A 153 -4.47 -0.65 23.94
CA GLU A 153 -4.68 0.48 24.86
C GLU A 153 -3.59 1.53 24.70
N LEU A 154 -2.32 1.13 24.56
CA LEU A 154 -1.22 2.06 24.30
C LEU A 154 -1.42 2.85 23.00
N ILE A 155 -1.82 2.19 21.90
CA ILE A 155 -2.15 2.85 20.64
C ILE A 155 -3.28 3.86 20.83
N VAL A 156 -4.36 3.45 21.52
CA VAL A 156 -5.52 4.32 21.78
C VAL A 156 -5.13 5.51 22.65
N ASN A 157 -4.32 5.32 23.69
CA ASN A 157 -3.85 6.38 24.56
C ASN A 157 -2.97 7.38 23.79
N VAL A 158 -2.04 6.92 22.95
CA VAL A 158 -1.24 7.83 22.12
C VAL A 158 -2.12 8.64 21.16
N LEU A 159 -3.11 8.01 20.52
CA LEU A 159 -4.04 8.71 19.65
C LEU A 159 -4.90 9.72 20.43
N LYS A 160 -5.31 9.37 21.65
CA LYS A 160 -6.08 10.23 22.54
C LYS A 160 -5.27 11.45 22.97
N ASP A 161 -4.04 11.24 23.45
CA ASP A 161 -3.23 12.28 24.09
C ASP A 161 -2.63 13.26 23.08
N TYR A 162 -2.26 12.79 21.88
CA TYR A 162 -1.51 13.61 20.91
C TYR A 162 -2.28 13.92 19.63
N PHE A 163 -3.37 13.20 19.36
CA PHE A 163 -4.08 13.32 18.09
C PHE A 163 -5.56 13.62 18.26
N THR A 164 -6.07 14.10 19.40
CA THR A 164 -7.49 14.53 19.50
C THR A 164 -7.69 16.03 19.40
N GLU A 165 -6.64 16.82 19.60
CA GLU A 165 -6.69 18.29 19.59
C GLU A 165 -5.94 18.91 18.40
N GLY A 166 -6.17 20.20 18.17
CA GLY A 166 -5.48 20.98 17.15
C GLY A 166 -5.70 20.50 15.71
N ASP A 167 -4.70 20.71 14.85
CA ASP A 167 -4.74 20.25 13.45
C ASP A 167 -4.74 18.71 13.35
N ALA A 168 -4.00 18.04 14.24
CA ALA A 168 -3.95 16.58 14.29
C ALA A 168 -5.32 15.95 14.57
N GLY A 169 -6.12 16.56 15.47
CA GLY A 169 -7.49 16.15 15.79
C GLY A 169 -8.44 16.14 14.60
N LYS A 170 -8.20 16.99 13.60
CA LYS A 170 -9.05 17.09 12.39
C LYS A 170 -8.67 16.09 11.30
N ARG A 171 -7.47 15.52 11.39
CA ARG A 171 -6.97 14.55 10.40
C ARG A 171 -7.62 13.20 10.61
N GLN A 172 -7.88 12.54 9.49
CA GLN A 172 -8.35 11.18 9.44
C GLN A 172 -7.18 10.22 9.26
N GLY A 173 -7.37 8.99 9.73
CA GLY A 173 -6.30 8.00 9.72
C GLY A 173 -6.73 6.59 9.39
N ILE A 174 -5.72 5.78 9.11
CA ILE A 174 -5.86 4.34 8.94
C ILE A 174 -4.99 3.64 9.97
N ILE A 175 -5.55 2.61 10.60
CA ILE A 175 -4.82 1.69 11.46
C ILE A 175 -4.69 0.37 10.72
N PHE A 176 -3.45 -0.01 10.40
CA PHE A 176 -3.15 -1.28 9.76
C PHE A 176 -3.08 -2.39 10.81
N CYS A 177 -4.14 -3.18 10.92
CA CYS A 177 -4.30 -4.29 11.84
C CYS A 177 -3.77 -5.61 11.26
N ILE A 178 -3.71 -6.65 12.09
CA ILE A 178 -3.19 -7.97 11.72
C ILE A 178 -4.22 -8.76 10.89
N ASN A 179 -5.47 -8.77 11.35
CA ASN A 179 -6.56 -9.51 10.77
C ASN A 179 -7.92 -8.86 11.11
N LYS A 180 -9.01 -9.46 10.62
CA LYS A 180 -10.38 -8.97 10.80
C LYS A 180 -10.85 -8.92 12.25
N ALA A 181 -10.31 -9.77 13.13
CA ALA A 181 -10.64 -9.71 14.55
C ALA A 181 -9.99 -8.47 15.20
N HIS A 182 -8.73 -8.21 14.84
CA HIS A 182 -7.99 -7.05 15.33
C HIS A 182 -8.59 -5.72 14.84
N THR A 183 -9.10 -5.64 13.60
CA THR A 183 -9.77 -4.42 13.11
C THR A 183 -11.00 -4.05 13.94
N LYS A 184 -11.84 -5.05 14.25
CA LYS A 184 -13.05 -4.87 15.08
C LYS A 184 -12.70 -4.46 16.49
N GLU A 185 -11.68 -5.08 17.07
CA GLU A 185 -11.24 -4.75 18.42
C GLU A 185 -10.67 -3.33 18.52
N MET A 186 -9.81 -2.92 17.59
CA MET A 186 -9.30 -1.54 17.55
C MET A 186 -10.42 -0.51 17.36
N ALA A 187 -11.37 -0.77 16.47
CA ALA A 187 -12.52 0.11 16.29
C ALA A 187 -13.35 0.23 17.58
N ARG A 188 -13.60 -0.89 18.28
CA ARG A 188 -14.30 -0.90 19.57
C ARG A 188 -13.59 -0.06 20.63
N LEU A 189 -12.27 -0.23 20.78
CA LEU A 189 -11.48 0.49 21.77
C LEU A 189 -11.40 1.99 21.49
N LEU A 190 -11.23 2.38 20.22
CA LEU A 190 -11.24 3.80 19.83
C LEU A 190 -12.58 4.47 20.11
N ASN A 191 -13.68 3.82 19.73
CA ASN A 191 -15.01 4.36 20.01
C ASN A 191 -15.29 4.48 21.52
N ALA A 192 -14.84 3.51 22.32
CA ALA A 192 -14.93 3.58 23.78
C ALA A 192 -14.11 4.75 24.36
N ALA A 193 -13.02 5.15 23.69
CA ALA A 193 -12.22 6.33 24.03
C ALA A 193 -12.75 7.65 23.42
N GLY A 194 -13.90 7.64 22.75
CA GLY A 194 -14.50 8.82 22.11
C GLY A 194 -13.90 9.18 20.75
N ILE A 195 -13.14 8.28 20.13
CA ILE A 195 -12.54 8.48 18.80
C ILE A 195 -13.32 7.65 17.78
N SER A 196 -14.05 8.32 16.88
CA SER A 196 -14.87 7.66 15.85
C SER A 196 -14.02 6.74 14.96
N ALA A 197 -14.33 5.44 14.96
CA ALA A 197 -13.60 4.45 14.18
C ALA A 197 -14.50 3.33 13.65
N GLN A 198 -14.15 2.78 12.48
CA GLN A 198 -14.89 1.69 11.85
C GLN A 198 -13.92 0.60 11.35
N ASP A 199 -14.31 -0.67 11.49
CA ASP A 199 -13.59 -1.77 10.87
C ASP A 199 -13.80 -1.79 9.34
N TYR A 200 -12.71 -1.94 8.59
CA TYR A 200 -12.70 -1.97 7.13
C TYR A 200 -11.92 -3.17 6.64
N SER A 201 -12.61 -4.21 6.19
CA SER A 201 -12.04 -5.47 5.72
C SER A 201 -12.86 -6.05 4.57
N GLY A 202 -12.44 -7.21 4.03
CA GLY A 202 -13.23 -7.92 3.01
C GLY A 202 -14.66 -8.31 3.43
N ASP A 203 -15.01 -8.27 4.73
CA ASP A 203 -16.36 -8.55 5.22
C ASP A 203 -17.20 -7.29 5.49
N THR A 204 -16.64 -6.11 5.24
CA THR A 204 -17.35 -4.84 5.45
C THR A 204 -18.55 -4.78 4.52
N LYS A 205 -19.75 -4.67 5.11
CA LYS A 205 -20.99 -4.46 4.35
C LYS A 205 -21.02 -3.01 3.85
N HIS A 206 -21.36 -2.83 2.57
CA HIS A 206 -21.43 -1.51 1.94
C HIS A 206 -20.13 -0.69 2.09
N PRO A 207 -18.98 -1.21 1.61
CA PRO A 207 -17.69 -0.52 1.71
C PRO A 207 -17.72 0.88 1.10
N GLU A 208 -18.53 1.10 0.07
CA GLU A 208 -18.79 2.40 -0.56
C GLU A 208 -19.37 3.42 0.42
N LYS A 209 -20.32 3.00 1.27
CA LYS A 209 -20.95 3.86 2.26
C LYS A 209 -19.98 4.20 3.39
N VAL A 210 -19.25 3.21 3.90
CA VAL A 210 -18.23 3.44 4.94
C VAL A 210 -17.16 4.40 4.44
N MET A 211 -16.75 4.25 3.17
CA MET A 211 -15.79 5.17 2.55
C MET A 211 -16.37 6.58 2.38
N GLN A 212 -17.64 6.71 2.04
CA GLN A 212 -18.31 8.00 1.98
C GLN A 212 -18.36 8.67 3.36
N GLU A 213 -18.77 7.94 4.41
CA GLU A 213 -18.80 8.45 5.78
C GLU A 213 -17.40 8.81 6.31
N PHE A 214 -16.38 8.07 5.89
CA PHE A 214 -14.99 8.47 6.09
C PHE A 214 -14.72 9.79 5.36
N LYS A 215 -14.92 9.90 4.05
CA LYS A 215 -14.68 11.17 3.31
C LYS A 215 -15.45 12.39 3.86
N GLU A 216 -16.61 12.17 4.49
CA GLU A 216 -17.44 13.20 5.14
C GLU A 216 -17.04 13.50 6.59
N HIS A 217 -15.91 12.97 7.09
CA HIS A 217 -15.41 13.12 8.46
C HIS A 217 -16.34 12.58 9.57
N LYS A 218 -17.33 11.74 9.23
CA LYS A 218 -18.18 11.04 10.22
C LYS A 218 -17.41 9.91 10.90
N ILE A 219 -16.56 9.24 10.14
CA ILE A 219 -15.61 8.23 10.62
C ILE A 219 -14.22 8.82 10.62
N ARG A 220 -13.53 8.82 11.76
CA ARG A 220 -12.19 9.42 11.85
C ARG A 220 -11.08 8.42 11.53
N PHE A 221 -11.20 7.18 11.99
CA PHE A 221 -10.24 6.11 11.71
C PHE A 221 -10.87 4.91 11.02
N LEU A 222 -10.20 4.39 9.99
CA LEU A 222 -10.49 3.06 9.46
C LEU A 222 -9.47 2.05 9.99
N CYS A 223 -9.95 0.98 10.62
CA CYS A 223 -9.12 -0.13 11.08
C CYS A 223 -9.12 -1.22 9.99
N ALA A 224 -8.00 -1.45 9.30
CA ALA A 224 -7.93 -2.33 8.14
C ALA A 224 -6.79 -3.36 8.27
N CYS A 225 -7.04 -4.62 7.92
CA CYS A 225 -6.02 -5.69 7.96
C CYS A 225 -5.49 -6.12 6.59
N ASP A 226 -6.30 -5.91 5.55
CA ASP A 226 -5.90 -6.11 4.18
C ASP A 226 -5.40 -4.79 3.61
N MET A 227 -4.70 -4.83 2.47
CA MET A 227 -4.54 -3.60 1.70
C MET A 227 -5.93 -3.07 1.42
N ILE A 228 -6.23 -1.87 1.94
CA ILE A 228 -7.40 -1.13 1.50
C ILE A 228 -7.28 -1.06 -0.02
N SER A 229 -8.24 -1.66 -0.71
CA SER A 229 -8.11 -2.09 -2.10
C SER A 229 -7.69 -0.95 -3.04
N GLU A 230 -7.19 -1.31 -4.22
CA GLU A 230 -7.09 -0.35 -5.31
C GLU A 230 -8.50 0.21 -5.62
N GLY A 231 -8.58 1.53 -5.82
CA GLY A 231 -9.84 2.29 -5.78
C GLY A 231 -10.01 3.12 -4.50
N TRP A 232 -9.21 2.85 -3.46
CA TRP A 232 -9.07 3.76 -2.34
C TRP A 232 -8.21 4.97 -2.74
N ASP A 233 -8.89 6.04 -3.13
CA ASP A 233 -8.29 7.35 -3.33
C ASP A 233 -8.79 8.32 -2.26
N TYR A 234 -7.91 8.58 -1.29
CA TYR A 234 -8.09 9.62 -0.28
C TYR A 234 -6.74 10.32 -0.03
N PRO A 235 -6.37 11.28 -0.89
CA PRO A 235 -5.08 11.98 -0.81
C PRO A 235 -4.88 12.75 0.50
N GLU A 236 -5.96 13.10 1.19
CA GLU A 236 -5.96 13.87 2.44
C GLU A 236 -5.65 13.05 3.69
N LEU A 237 -5.41 11.74 3.56
CA LEU A 237 -5.02 10.88 4.68
C LEU A 237 -3.83 11.46 5.44
N GLY A 238 -4.07 11.79 6.72
CA GLY A 238 -3.12 12.55 7.53
C GLY A 238 -2.43 11.72 8.62
N ILE A 239 -2.97 10.55 8.97
CA ILE A 239 -2.43 9.68 10.04
C ILE A 239 -2.40 8.22 9.56
N LEU A 240 -1.29 7.55 9.79
CA LEU A 240 -1.10 6.12 9.59
C LEU A 240 -0.62 5.49 10.89
N VAL A 241 -1.26 4.41 11.31
CA VAL A 241 -0.82 3.61 12.47
C VAL A 241 -0.45 2.23 11.99
N MET A 242 0.82 1.88 12.13
CA MET A 242 1.38 0.58 11.76
C MET A 242 1.20 -0.40 12.93
N ALA A 243 -0.04 -0.79 13.20
CA ALA A 243 -0.35 -1.67 14.33
C ALA A 243 -0.04 -3.15 14.05
N ARG A 244 0.18 -3.53 12.80
CA ARG A 244 0.58 -4.89 12.38
C ARG A 244 2.11 -4.99 12.38
N PRO A 245 2.70 -5.91 13.15
CA PRO A 245 4.12 -6.22 13.01
C PRO A 245 4.38 -6.80 11.62
N THR A 246 5.38 -6.26 10.90
CA THR A 246 5.76 -6.78 9.59
C THR A 246 7.27 -6.74 9.38
N LEU A 247 7.81 -7.82 8.81
CA LEU A 247 9.19 -7.85 8.30
C LEU A 247 9.27 -7.52 6.81
N SER A 248 8.12 -7.37 6.14
CA SER A 248 8.03 -7.06 4.72
C SER A 248 8.17 -5.57 4.47
N LYS A 249 9.38 -5.14 4.10
CA LYS A 249 9.66 -3.75 3.67
C LYS A 249 8.72 -3.30 2.53
N VAL A 250 8.39 -4.20 1.62
CA VAL A 250 7.46 -3.95 0.49
C VAL A 250 6.08 -3.56 1.01
N LEU A 251 5.51 -4.36 1.92
CA LEU A 251 4.18 -4.09 2.48
C LEU A 251 4.18 -2.78 3.26
N TYR A 252 5.20 -2.56 4.08
CA TYR A 252 5.37 -1.35 4.87
C TYR A 252 5.42 -0.10 3.98
N LEU A 253 6.21 -0.12 2.90
CA LEU A 253 6.30 1.00 1.94
C LEU A 253 4.99 1.22 1.18
N GLN A 254 4.29 0.16 0.78
CA GLN A 254 2.98 0.27 0.14
C GLN A 254 1.94 0.93 1.07
N GLN A 255 1.96 0.58 2.37
CA GLN A 255 1.09 1.14 3.38
C GLN A 255 1.40 2.62 3.64
N ILE A 256 2.67 2.97 3.80
CA ILE A 256 3.10 4.37 3.97
C ILE A 256 2.79 5.20 2.73
N GLY A 257 3.05 4.66 1.53
CA GLY A 257 2.83 5.35 0.25
C GLY A 257 1.42 5.92 0.09
N ARG A 258 0.41 5.26 0.68
CA ARG A 258 -0.98 5.73 0.73
C ARG A 258 -1.14 7.08 1.42
N GLY A 259 -0.36 7.31 2.48
CA GLY A 259 -0.33 8.57 3.21
C GLY A 259 0.55 9.65 2.57
N LEU A 260 1.38 9.31 1.59
CA LEU A 260 2.38 10.25 1.04
C LEU A 260 1.89 11.10 -0.13
N ARG A 261 0.66 10.87 -0.62
CA ARG A 261 0.06 11.76 -1.63
C ARG A 261 0.02 13.20 -1.12
N ARG A 262 0.45 14.15 -1.95
CA ARG A 262 0.47 15.58 -1.61
C ARG A 262 -0.80 16.25 -2.14
N THR A 263 -1.39 17.13 -1.34
CA THR A 263 -2.48 18.02 -1.78
C THR A 263 -2.11 19.47 -1.49
N SER A 264 -2.94 20.42 -1.93
CA SER A 264 -2.76 21.85 -1.61
C SER A 264 -2.80 22.11 -0.09
N ILE A 265 -3.53 21.29 0.65
CA ILE A 265 -3.73 21.45 2.10
C ILE A 265 -2.88 20.48 2.94
N LYS A 266 -2.52 19.30 2.41
CA LYS A 266 -1.75 18.29 3.15
C LYS A 266 -0.26 18.38 2.86
N LYS A 267 0.49 18.91 3.83
CA LYS A 267 1.95 19.08 3.76
C LYS A 267 2.74 17.89 4.33
N ASN A 268 2.15 17.14 5.25
CA ASN A 268 2.77 16.00 5.89
C ASN A 268 1.75 14.92 6.30
N VAL A 269 2.24 13.72 6.52
CA VAL A 269 1.51 12.60 7.14
C VAL A 269 2.21 12.19 8.43
N PHE A 270 1.43 11.88 9.45
CA PHE A 270 1.94 11.27 10.68
C PHE A 270 1.96 9.76 10.53
N VAL A 271 3.10 9.14 10.80
CA VAL A 271 3.24 7.67 10.82
C VAL A 271 3.58 7.26 12.23
N ILE A 272 2.69 6.52 12.86
CA ILE A 272 2.85 5.96 14.20
C ILE A 272 3.24 4.50 14.01
N ASP A 273 4.51 4.20 14.24
CA ASP A 273 5.10 2.88 14.03
C ASP A 273 5.16 2.12 15.35
N VAL A 274 4.37 1.04 15.48
CA VAL A 274 4.31 0.25 16.71
C VAL A 274 5.35 -0.85 16.62
N VAL A 275 6.43 -0.69 17.37
CA VAL A 275 7.60 -1.56 17.34
C VAL A 275 7.55 -2.49 18.54
N ASP A 276 7.62 -3.78 18.27
CA ASP A 276 7.61 -4.85 19.27
C ASP A 276 9.02 -5.41 19.47
N GLU A 277 9.27 -6.10 20.59
CA GLU A 277 10.58 -6.68 20.87
C GLU A 277 10.84 -7.91 19.99
N TYR A 278 11.96 -7.86 19.27
CA TYR A 278 12.48 -8.96 18.48
C TYR A 278 13.53 -9.69 19.30
N GLY A 279 13.15 -10.69 20.09
CA GLY A 279 14.13 -11.47 20.85
C GLY A 279 15.23 -12.02 19.92
N ALA A 280 16.47 -11.55 20.11
CA ALA A 280 17.79 -11.94 19.58
C ALA A 280 17.97 -12.45 18.11
N MET A 281 16.93 -12.57 17.29
CA MET A 281 17.01 -13.11 15.92
C MET A 281 17.28 -12.03 14.85
N VAL A 282 17.34 -10.76 15.25
CA VAL A 282 17.65 -9.63 14.36
C VAL A 282 18.83 -8.85 14.94
N ARG A 283 20.02 -9.46 14.89
CA ARG A 283 21.31 -8.75 14.89
C ARG A 283 22.03 -9.06 13.59
#